data_AF-A0AAQ3JZX2-F1
#
_entry.id   AF-A0AAQ3JZX2-F1
#
_cell.length_a   1.000
_cell.length_b   1.000
_cell.length_c   1.000
_cell.angle_alpha   90.00
_cell.angle_beta   90.00
_cell.angle_gamma   90.00
#
_symmetry.space_group_name_H-M   'P 1'
#
loop_
_entity.id
_entity.type
_entity.pdbx_description
1 polymer ?
#
loop_
_entity_poly.entity_id
_entity_poly.type
_entity_poly.pdbx_seq_one_letter_code
_entity_poly.pdbx_strand_id
1 'polypeptide(L)'
;MILGCNFGSVAHTDMYNNLGNPAGVQGPNVNPQPNPFGNAFYGAGSGLIRGGLGAYGEKFLGSSSEFMQSNISRYFSNPQYYFQVNEQYVRNKVKVILFPLLHRGHWTRITEPVGGRLSYKPPIYDINAPDLYIPFMAFGTYIILAGFTIGLMGKFSPEAMSMQFTRGLAGWFIEVLLLKGLLYSLGGGEAPLLDLVAYSGYAFTGLSLTLLARLCWSYSYYALMPWMSLCMGIFLVKTMKRVFFTEMRSYEKHSSRQHYLLLFMAIAQFPLFFWLGKISA
;
A
#
# COMPACT_ATOMS: atom_id res chain seq x y z
N MET A 1 -28.67 -49.08 11.36
CA MET A 1 -28.22 -49.95 12.47
C MET A 1 -26.90 -49.34 12.97
N ILE A 2 -26.98 -48.42 13.94
CA ILE A 2 -26.48 -48.51 15.34
C ILE A 2 -24.98 -48.88 15.42
N LEU A 3 -24.03 -48.25 16.13
CA LEU A 3 -23.91 -47.45 17.37
C LEU A 3 -22.69 -46.49 17.17
N GLY A 4 -22.48 -45.33 17.81
CA GLY A 4 -22.96 -44.87 19.12
C GLY A 4 -21.98 -45.26 20.23
N CYS A 5 -20.95 -44.47 20.51
CA CYS A 5 -20.18 -44.58 21.76
C CYS A 5 -19.88 -43.18 22.33
N ASN A 6 -20.61 -42.87 23.41
CA ASN A 6 -20.42 -41.75 24.30
C ASN A 6 -20.45 -42.33 25.72
N PHE A 7 -19.41 -42.08 26.51
CA PHE A 7 -19.26 -42.31 27.96
C PHE A 7 -17.98 -41.53 28.31
N GLY A 8 -17.83 -40.71 29.35
CA GLY A 8 -18.66 -40.30 30.46
C GLY A 8 -17.81 -39.34 31.30
N SER A 9 -18.46 -38.40 31.99
CA SER A 9 -17.89 -37.41 32.91
C SER A 9 -17.16 -38.03 34.11
N VAL A 10 -16.19 -37.31 34.71
CA VAL A 10 -16.05 -37.03 36.16
C VAL A 10 -14.84 -36.13 36.43
N ALA A 11 -15.03 -35.17 37.32
CA ALA A 11 -14.07 -34.19 37.83
C ALA A 11 -13.06 -34.80 38.82
N HIS A 12 -11.85 -34.22 38.90
CA HIS A 12 -11.05 -34.23 40.13
C HIS A 12 -10.18 -32.97 40.21
N THR A 13 -10.47 -32.18 41.24
CA THR A 13 -9.62 -31.13 41.80
C THR A 13 -8.59 -31.80 42.69
N ASP A 14 -7.33 -31.39 42.67
CA ASP A 14 -6.46 -31.47 43.85
C ASP A 14 -5.34 -30.42 43.79
N MET A 15 -5.35 -29.57 44.82
CA MET A 15 -4.30 -28.64 45.19
C MET A 15 -3.17 -29.40 45.90
N TYR A 16 -1.91 -29.08 45.58
CA TYR A 16 -0.81 -29.30 46.53
C TYR A 16 0.11 -28.08 46.62
N ASN A 17 0.12 -27.57 47.85
CA ASN A 17 1.01 -26.64 48.52
C ASN A 17 2.50 -26.73 48.12
N ASN A 18 3.17 -25.58 48.11
CA ASN A 18 4.60 -25.50 48.41
C ASN A 18 4.85 -24.49 49.54
N LEU A 19 5.46 -24.99 50.62
CA LEU A 19 5.77 -24.29 51.86
C LEU A 19 7.08 -23.49 51.73
N GLY A 20 7.06 -22.23 52.20
CA GLY A 20 7.86 -21.76 53.36
C GLY A 20 9.39 -21.57 53.28
N ASN A 21 9.80 -20.29 53.18
CA ASN A 21 10.81 -19.52 53.98
C ASN A 21 12.33 -19.93 53.99
N PRO A 22 13.31 -19.05 54.42
CA PRO A 22 13.18 -17.83 55.23
C PRO A 22 14.02 -16.58 54.83
N ALA A 23 13.79 -15.51 55.60
CA ALA A 23 14.44 -14.20 55.59
C ALA A 23 15.75 -14.11 56.42
N GLY A 24 16.53 -13.05 56.16
CA GLY A 24 17.70 -12.55 56.93
C GLY A 24 18.87 -12.21 56.00
N VAL A 25 19.69 -11.15 56.11
CA VAL A 25 20.06 -10.23 57.19
C VAL A 25 20.70 -8.96 56.56
N GLN A 26 20.52 -7.78 57.17
CA GLN A 26 21.17 -6.50 56.81
C GLN A 26 22.57 -6.33 57.45
N GLY A 27 23.48 -5.63 56.75
CA GLY A 27 24.61 -4.87 57.32
C GLY A 27 25.84 -4.80 56.39
N PRO A 28 26.76 -3.84 56.56
CA PRO A 28 26.59 -2.39 56.64
C PRO A 28 27.28 -1.64 55.46
N ASN A 29 26.93 -0.36 55.32
CA ASN A 29 27.42 0.59 54.33
C ASN A 29 28.89 1.01 54.63
N VAL A 30 29.80 0.89 53.66
CA VAL A 30 31.17 1.46 53.74
C VAL A 30 31.42 2.27 52.48
N ASN A 31 31.55 3.57 52.67
CA ASN A 31 31.81 4.58 51.66
C ASN A 31 33.33 4.87 51.63
N PRO A 32 34.07 4.67 50.54
CA PRO A 32 35.39 5.25 50.39
C PRO A 32 35.27 6.65 49.77
N GLN A 33 35.60 7.67 50.56
CA GLN A 33 35.91 9.02 50.08
C GLN A 33 37.07 8.96 49.06
N PRO A 34 36.96 9.58 47.87
CA PRO A 34 38.11 9.76 46.98
C PRO A 34 38.94 10.98 47.40
N ASN A 35 40.25 10.77 47.56
CA ASN A 35 41.26 11.81 47.77
C ASN A 35 41.20 12.91 46.67
N PRO A 36 41.35 14.21 46.99
CA PRO A 36 41.18 15.30 46.03
C PRO A 36 42.40 15.61 45.13
N PHE A 37 43.48 14.83 45.19
CA PHE A 37 44.71 15.12 44.45
C PHE A 37 45.32 13.85 43.87
N GLY A 38 44.82 13.44 42.71
CA GLY A 38 45.39 12.36 41.92
C GLY A 38 44.82 12.37 40.51
N ASN A 39 45.64 12.77 39.54
CA ASN A 39 45.41 12.78 38.09
C ASN A 39 44.91 14.09 37.46
N ALA A 40 45.65 15.17 37.73
CA ALA A 40 45.66 16.39 36.92
C ALA A 40 46.45 16.23 35.60
N PHE A 41 46.15 15.21 34.77
CA PHE A 41 46.83 15.05 33.47
C PHE A 41 45.97 14.57 32.30
N TYR A 42 44.64 14.55 32.41
CA TYR A 42 43.75 14.27 31.26
C TYR A 42 42.71 15.38 31.02
N GLY A 43 43.05 16.60 31.39
CA GLY A 43 42.29 17.80 31.07
C GLY A 43 42.85 18.52 29.85
N ALA A 44 42.53 18.06 28.64
CA ALA A 44 42.64 18.88 27.44
C ALA A 44 41.78 18.30 26.29
N GLY A 45 40.47 18.55 26.36
CA GLY A 45 39.63 18.51 25.16
C GLY A 45 38.44 17.55 25.15
N SER A 46 37.45 17.73 26.03
CA SER A 46 36.09 17.19 25.77
C SER A 46 34.98 17.71 26.69
N GLY A 47 35.17 18.85 27.38
CA GLY A 47 34.23 19.30 28.42
C GLY A 47 33.09 20.20 27.93
N LEU A 48 33.27 20.93 26.83
CA LEU A 48 32.32 21.97 26.42
C LEU A 48 31.26 21.50 25.41
N ILE A 49 31.47 20.36 24.74
CA ILE A 49 30.56 19.77 23.75
C ILE A 49 29.99 18.44 24.28
N ARG A 50 29.45 18.42 25.50
CA ARG A 50 28.73 17.22 25.98
C ARG A 50 27.59 17.54 26.95
N GLY A 51 27.65 18.67 27.65
CA GLY A 51 26.61 19.04 28.63
C GLY A 51 25.31 19.59 28.03
N GLY A 52 25.38 20.40 26.97
CA GLY A 52 24.18 21.09 26.43
C GLY A 52 23.52 20.40 25.23
N LEU A 53 24.31 19.74 24.37
CA LEU A 53 23.83 19.09 23.15
C LEU A 53 23.45 17.62 23.33
N GLY A 54 23.93 16.94 24.38
CA GLY A 54 23.67 15.51 24.61
C GLY A 54 22.20 15.24 25.00
N ALA A 55 21.71 15.94 26.03
CA ALA A 55 20.36 15.70 26.57
C ALA A 55 19.22 16.11 25.62
N TYR A 56 19.45 17.09 24.75
CA TYR A 56 18.50 17.53 23.72
C TYR A 56 18.72 16.81 22.37
N GLY A 57 19.97 16.49 22.03
CA GLY A 57 20.30 15.74 20.81
C GLY A 57 19.82 14.30 20.86
N GLU A 58 19.87 13.64 22.01
CA GLU A 58 19.40 12.27 22.18
C GLU A 58 17.86 12.16 22.13
N LYS A 59 17.15 13.18 22.63
CA LYS A 59 15.68 13.28 22.49
C LYS A 59 15.25 13.67 21.08
N PHE A 60 15.99 14.52 20.37
CA PHE A 60 15.69 14.85 18.97
C PHE A 60 16.08 13.73 17.99
N LEU A 61 17.19 13.03 18.22
CA LEU A 61 17.62 11.89 17.39
C LEU A 61 16.79 10.64 17.68
N GLY A 62 16.48 10.36 18.95
CA GLY A 62 15.58 9.28 19.35
C GLY A 62 14.16 9.50 18.83
N SER A 63 13.60 10.71 19.06
CA SER A 63 12.30 11.10 18.51
C SER A 63 12.32 11.10 16.97
N SER A 64 13.38 11.57 16.30
CA SER A 64 13.46 11.48 14.84
C SER A 64 13.54 10.04 14.34
N SER A 65 14.26 9.13 15.01
CA SER A 65 14.32 7.72 14.60
C SER A 65 13.02 6.97 14.85
N GLU A 66 12.29 7.27 15.93
CA GLU A 66 11.00 6.67 16.27
C GLU A 66 9.88 7.29 15.42
N PHE A 67 9.91 8.58 15.13
CA PHE A 67 9.02 9.25 14.16
C PHE A 67 9.34 8.81 12.73
N MET A 68 10.60 8.64 12.35
CA MET A 68 10.97 8.12 11.03
C MET A 68 10.61 6.64 10.91
N GLN A 69 10.88 5.77 11.90
CA GLN A 69 10.44 4.37 11.84
C GLN A 69 8.93 4.25 11.84
N SER A 70 8.21 5.01 12.66
CA SER A 70 6.74 4.95 12.71
C SER A 70 6.08 5.58 11.47
N ASN A 71 6.62 6.66 10.90
CA ASN A 71 6.08 7.23 9.66
C ASN A 71 6.53 6.44 8.42
N ILE A 72 7.80 6.06 8.31
CA ILE A 72 8.31 5.29 7.16
C ILE A 72 7.66 3.90 7.11
N SER A 73 7.50 3.18 8.24
CA SER A 73 6.78 1.90 8.22
C SER A 73 5.28 2.04 7.95
N ARG A 74 4.67 3.19 8.30
CA ARG A 74 3.26 3.49 8.03
C ARG A 74 3.02 3.92 6.57
N TYR A 75 3.99 4.57 5.92
CA TYR A 75 3.91 5.01 4.51
C TYR A 75 4.49 3.99 3.51
N PHE A 76 5.52 3.24 3.89
CA PHE A 76 6.11 2.13 3.13
C PHE A 76 5.78 0.81 3.82
N SER A 77 4.56 0.34 3.57
CA SER A 77 4.16 -1.05 3.81
C SER A 77 5.24 -2.00 3.24
N ASN A 78 5.52 -3.12 3.93
CA ASN A 78 6.49 -4.12 3.47
C ASN A 78 6.22 -4.46 1.99
N PRO A 79 7.11 -4.12 1.03
CA PRO A 79 6.84 -4.28 -0.40
C PRO A 79 6.51 -5.73 -0.75
N GLN A 80 7.06 -6.70 -0.01
CA GLN A 80 6.76 -8.12 -0.18
C GLN A 80 5.26 -8.44 -0.06
N TYR A 81 4.49 -7.66 0.70
CA TYR A 81 3.03 -7.81 0.80
C TYR A 81 2.36 -7.71 -0.58
N TYR A 82 2.75 -6.73 -1.39
CA TYR A 82 2.10 -6.41 -2.68
C TYR A 82 2.47 -7.38 -3.81
N PHE A 83 3.49 -8.21 -3.60
CA PHE A 83 3.97 -9.20 -4.57
C PHE A 83 3.62 -10.65 -4.17
N GLN A 84 2.89 -10.85 -3.07
CA GLN A 84 2.34 -12.16 -2.68
C GLN A 84 1.10 -12.48 -3.53
N VAL A 85 1.33 -12.87 -4.78
CA VAL A 85 0.31 -13.22 -5.77
C VAL A 85 0.53 -14.64 -6.30
N ASN A 86 -0.55 -15.29 -6.74
CA ASN A 86 -0.48 -16.55 -7.48
C ASN A 86 -1.21 -16.43 -8.83
N GLU A 87 -1.06 -17.42 -9.73
CA GLU A 87 -1.66 -17.36 -11.07
C GLU A 87 -3.19 -17.26 -11.06
N GLN A 88 -3.83 -17.93 -10.08
CA GLN A 88 -5.28 -17.90 -9.93
C GLN A 88 -5.76 -16.50 -9.53
N TYR A 89 -5.07 -15.87 -8.57
CA TYR A 89 -5.30 -14.50 -8.16
C TYR A 89 -5.18 -13.56 -9.35
N VAL A 90 -4.07 -13.61 -10.11
CA VAL A 90 -3.83 -12.72 -11.25
C VAL A 90 -4.95 -12.82 -12.28
N ARG A 91 -5.32 -14.05 -12.68
CA ARG A 91 -6.43 -14.27 -13.63
C ARG A 91 -7.75 -13.71 -13.13
N ASN A 92 -8.06 -13.92 -11.86
CA ASN A 92 -9.30 -13.41 -11.27
C ASN A 92 -9.26 -11.88 -11.15
N LYS A 93 -8.14 -11.31 -10.73
CA LYS A 93 -7.95 -9.89 -10.50
C LYS A 93 -8.04 -9.10 -11.81
N VAL A 94 -7.41 -9.59 -12.88
CA VAL A 94 -7.53 -9.01 -14.23
C VAL A 94 -8.99 -9.01 -14.70
N LYS A 95 -9.77 -10.07 -14.46
CA LYS A 95 -11.21 -10.07 -14.77
C LYS A 95 -11.98 -8.99 -14.00
N VAL A 96 -11.66 -8.80 -12.71
CA VAL A 96 -12.30 -7.75 -11.88
C VAL A 96 -11.94 -6.35 -12.37
N ILE A 97 -10.68 -6.13 -12.74
CA ILE A 97 -10.18 -4.85 -13.26
C ILE A 97 -10.82 -4.51 -14.61
N LEU A 98 -10.87 -5.47 -15.55
CA LEU A 98 -11.43 -5.27 -16.88
C LEU A 98 -12.96 -5.19 -16.89
N PHE A 99 -13.63 -5.93 -16.00
CA PHE A 99 -15.09 -6.03 -15.95
C PHE A 99 -15.62 -5.70 -14.54
N PRO A 100 -15.45 -4.46 -14.05
CA PRO A 100 -15.85 -4.08 -12.69
C PRO A 100 -17.37 -4.08 -12.50
N LEU A 101 -18.14 -4.02 -13.58
CA LEU A 101 -19.60 -4.15 -13.57
C LEU A 101 -20.05 -5.58 -13.28
N LEU A 102 -19.26 -6.58 -13.70
CA LEU A 102 -19.61 -8.00 -13.57
C LEU A 102 -19.21 -8.59 -12.20
N HIS A 103 -18.30 -7.93 -11.48
CA HIS A 103 -17.91 -8.35 -10.14
C HIS A 103 -19.04 -8.09 -9.14
N ARG A 104 -19.80 -9.16 -8.83
CA ARG A 104 -20.89 -9.21 -7.85
C ARG A 104 -20.43 -9.44 -6.40
N GLY A 105 -19.12 -9.58 -6.17
CA GLY A 105 -18.54 -9.82 -4.84
C GLY A 105 -18.48 -8.57 -3.95
N HIS A 106 -18.14 -8.78 -2.68
CA HIS A 106 -17.83 -7.68 -1.76
C HIS A 106 -16.50 -7.04 -2.15
N TRP A 107 -16.47 -5.72 -2.31
CA TRP A 107 -15.26 -4.91 -2.57
C TRP A 107 -14.49 -4.55 -1.30
N THR A 108 -14.71 -5.27 -0.21
CA THR A 108 -14.17 -4.95 1.11
C THR A 108 -12.93 -5.80 1.36
N ARG A 109 -11.85 -5.16 1.83
CA ARG A 109 -10.63 -5.86 2.21
C ARG A 109 -10.89 -6.73 3.44
N ILE A 110 -10.33 -7.94 3.45
CA ILE A 110 -10.42 -8.85 4.58
C ILE A 110 -9.34 -8.46 5.60
N THR A 111 -9.76 -8.12 6.81
CA THR A 111 -8.88 -7.89 7.96
C THR A 111 -8.88 -9.10 8.87
N GLU A 112 -7.70 -9.51 9.33
CA GLU A 112 -7.55 -10.50 10.40
C GLU A 112 -6.92 -9.86 11.64
N PRO A 113 -7.43 -10.16 12.84
CA PRO A 113 -6.80 -9.74 14.07
C PRO A 113 -5.54 -10.60 14.29
N VAL A 114 -4.36 -10.02 14.08
CA VAL A 114 -3.08 -10.66 14.37
C VAL A 114 -2.45 -9.92 15.55
N GLY A 115 -2.32 -10.60 16.69
CA GLY A 115 -1.67 -10.04 17.89
C GLY A 115 -2.33 -8.76 18.44
N GLY A 116 -3.66 -8.65 18.39
CA GLY A 116 -4.40 -7.49 18.90
C GLY A 116 -4.42 -6.27 17.96
N ARG A 117 -3.83 -6.37 16.76
CA ARG A 117 -3.93 -5.36 15.69
C ARG A 117 -4.67 -5.94 14.48
N LEU A 118 -5.51 -5.13 13.83
CA LEU A 118 -6.14 -5.49 12.57
C LEU A 118 -5.07 -5.43 11.46
N SER A 119 -4.72 -6.58 10.86
CA SER A 119 -3.80 -6.66 9.72
C SER A 119 -4.57 -7.05 8.46
N TYR A 120 -4.22 -6.48 7.32
CA TYR A 120 -4.82 -6.85 6.05
C TYR A 120 -4.23 -8.15 5.51
N LYS A 121 -5.08 -8.98 4.89
CA LYS A 121 -4.63 -10.18 4.18
C LYS A 121 -3.85 -9.82 2.91
N PRO A 122 -2.76 -10.55 2.58
CA PRO A 122 -2.05 -10.36 1.33
C PRO A 122 -2.91 -10.74 0.11
N PRO A 123 -2.56 -10.25 -1.09
CA PRO A 123 -3.34 -10.43 -2.32
C PRO A 123 -3.74 -11.87 -2.61
N ILE A 124 -2.86 -12.85 -2.37
CA ILE A 124 -3.16 -14.28 -2.55
C ILE A 124 -4.43 -14.76 -1.84
N TYR A 125 -4.82 -14.13 -0.72
CA TYR A 125 -6.00 -14.50 0.07
C TYR A 125 -7.17 -13.50 -0.02
N ASP A 126 -6.98 -12.35 -0.68
CA ASP A 126 -8.01 -11.31 -0.82
C ASP A 126 -7.95 -10.65 -2.20
N ILE A 127 -8.98 -10.91 -3.02
CA ILE A 127 -9.12 -10.36 -4.36
C ILE A 127 -9.20 -8.81 -4.38
N ASN A 128 -9.60 -8.18 -3.28
CA ASN A 128 -9.72 -6.73 -3.17
C ASN A 128 -8.45 -6.05 -2.67
N ALA A 129 -7.50 -6.81 -2.13
CA ALA A 129 -6.24 -6.25 -1.66
C ALA A 129 -5.45 -5.66 -2.85
N PRO A 130 -4.80 -4.49 -2.67
CA PRO A 130 -3.96 -3.91 -3.71
C PRO A 130 -2.70 -4.77 -3.93
N ASP A 131 -2.31 -4.96 -5.18
CA ASP A 131 -1.07 -5.60 -5.59
C ASP A 131 -0.29 -4.69 -6.54
N LEU A 132 1.04 -4.81 -6.53
CA LEU A 132 1.92 -4.08 -7.45
C LEU A 132 2.35 -4.95 -8.64
N TYR A 133 2.16 -6.27 -8.55
CA TYR A 133 2.51 -7.20 -9.61
C TYR A 133 1.78 -6.88 -10.93
N ILE A 134 0.45 -6.78 -10.90
CA ILE A 134 -0.34 -6.52 -12.12
C ILE A 134 -0.03 -5.15 -12.71
N PRO A 135 -0.01 -4.04 -11.94
CA PRO A 135 0.42 -2.73 -12.44
C PRO A 135 1.76 -2.74 -13.17
N PHE A 136 2.81 -3.33 -12.59
CA PHE A 136 4.13 -3.37 -13.21
C PHE A 136 4.14 -4.21 -14.48
N MET A 137 3.52 -5.38 -14.45
CA MET A 137 3.42 -6.26 -15.63
C MET A 137 2.60 -5.62 -16.76
N ALA A 138 1.49 -4.96 -16.42
CA ALA A 138 0.65 -4.25 -17.36
C ALA A 138 1.36 -3.03 -17.95
N PHE A 139 2.14 -2.29 -17.15
CA PHE A 139 2.95 -1.19 -17.64
C PHE A 139 3.99 -1.66 -18.67
N GLY A 140 4.75 -2.72 -18.35
CA GLY A 140 5.70 -3.32 -19.30
C GLY A 140 5.03 -3.78 -20.60
N THR A 141 3.86 -4.43 -20.47
CA THR A 141 3.05 -4.87 -21.62
C THR A 141 2.60 -3.68 -22.48
N TYR A 142 2.13 -2.59 -21.87
CA TYR A 142 1.75 -1.36 -22.55
C TYR A 142 2.91 -0.80 -23.39
N ILE A 143 4.12 -0.74 -22.83
CA ILE A 143 5.31 -0.23 -23.55
C ILE A 143 5.66 -1.12 -24.74
N ILE A 144 5.65 -2.44 -24.55
CA ILE A 144 5.92 -3.41 -25.63
C ILE A 144 4.89 -3.28 -26.75
N LEU A 145 3.59 -3.22 -26.41
CA LEU A 145 2.51 -3.08 -27.39
C LEU A 145 2.55 -1.72 -28.12
N ALA A 146 2.90 -0.64 -27.42
CA ALA A 146 3.08 0.67 -28.02
C ALA A 146 4.25 0.65 -29.02
N GLY A 147 5.41 0.11 -28.62
CA GLY A 147 6.58 -0.03 -29.50
C GLY A 147 6.27 -0.90 -30.73
N PHE A 148 5.58 -2.02 -30.54
CA PHE A 148 5.15 -2.89 -31.64
C PHE A 148 4.18 -2.17 -32.59
N THR A 149 3.22 -1.41 -32.07
CA THR A 149 2.29 -0.60 -32.87
C THR A 149 3.04 0.46 -33.70
N ILE A 150 4.01 1.16 -33.10
CA ILE A 150 4.87 2.14 -33.80
C ILE A 150 5.69 1.46 -34.90
N GLY A 151 6.23 0.26 -34.61
CA GLY A 151 7.01 -0.53 -35.55
C GLY A 151 6.20 -0.96 -36.77
N LEU A 152 4.96 -1.43 -36.58
CA LEU A 152 4.06 -1.76 -37.69
C LEU A 152 3.68 -0.55 -38.55
N MET A 153 3.75 0.66 -37.99
CA MET A 153 3.54 1.90 -38.74
C MET A 153 4.80 2.35 -39.52
N GLY A 154 5.91 1.62 -39.45
CA GLY A 154 7.17 1.94 -40.12
C GLY A 154 7.90 3.15 -39.53
N LYS A 155 7.53 3.58 -38.31
CA LYS A 155 8.07 4.78 -37.65
C LYS A 155 8.81 4.43 -36.36
N PHE A 156 9.40 3.23 -36.29
CA PHE A 156 10.14 2.82 -35.11
C PHE A 156 11.36 3.70 -34.92
N SER A 157 11.40 4.39 -33.78
CA SER A 157 12.59 5.05 -33.26
C SER A 157 12.72 4.74 -31.77
N PRO A 158 13.94 4.48 -31.28
CA PRO A 158 14.19 4.34 -29.84
C PRO A 158 13.65 5.54 -29.05
N GLU A 159 13.73 6.74 -29.63
CA GLU A 159 13.25 7.99 -29.07
C GLU A 159 11.72 8.01 -28.90
N ALA A 160 10.96 7.51 -29.89
CA ALA A 160 9.51 7.41 -29.77
C ALA A 160 9.11 6.42 -28.66
N MET A 161 9.82 5.30 -28.54
CA MET A 161 9.58 4.33 -27.47
C MET A 161 9.90 4.92 -26.09
N SER A 162 11.04 5.61 -25.93
CA SER A 162 11.41 6.26 -24.67
C SER A 162 10.46 7.42 -24.31
N MET A 163 9.93 8.12 -25.32
CA MET A 163 8.90 9.13 -25.12
C MET A 163 7.61 8.51 -24.58
N GLN A 164 7.16 7.37 -25.13
CA GLN A 164 6.00 6.65 -24.60
C GLN A 164 6.24 6.13 -23.18
N PHE A 165 7.43 5.60 -22.90
CA PHE A 165 7.81 5.20 -21.55
C PHE A 165 7.74 6.35 -20.54
N THR A 166 8.36 7.48 -20.87
CA THR A 166 8.35 8.68 -20.01
C THR A 166 6.94 9.24 -19.83
N ARG A 167 6.13 9.28 -20.89
CA ARG A 167 4.71 9.70 -20.82
C ARG A 167 3.89 8.75 -19.94
N GLY A 168 4.11 7.46 -20.06
CA GLY A 168 3.51 6.44 -19.21
C GLY A 168 3.83 6.65 -17.74
N LEU A 169 5.12 6.82 -17.40
CA LEU A 169 5.56 7.11 -16.03
C LEU A 169 4.99 8.43 -15.50
N ALA A 170 5.01 9.49 -16.32
CA ALA A 170 4.45 10.79 -15.95
C ALA A 170 2.94 10.70 -15.70
N GLY A 171 2.20 10.00 -16.55
CA GLY A 171 0.76 9.76 -16.37
C GLY A 171 0.46 8.96 -15.11
N TRP A 172 1.24 7.91 -14.83
CA TRP A 172 1.09 7.14 -13.59
C TRP A 172 1.36 8.01 -12.37
N PHE A 173 2.43 8.82 -12.39
CA PHE A 173 2.77 9.73 -11.31
C PHE A 173 1.69 10.79 -11.07
N ILE A 174 1.18 11.42 -12.13
CA ILE A 174 0.09 12.40 -12.06
C ILE A 174 -1.16 11.75 -11.45
N GLU A 175 -1.49 10.52 -11.84
CA GLU A 175 -2.63 9.79 -11.31
C GLU A 175 -2.46 9.49 -9.81
N VAL A 176 -1.26 9.09 -9.37
CA VAL A 176 -0.95 8.91 -7.93
C VAL A 176 -1.13 10.23 -7.16
N LEU A 177 -0.65 11.35 -7.70
CA LEU A 177 -0.82 12.67 -7.08
C LEU A 177 -2.29 13.08 -7.02
N LEU A 178 -3.07 12.81 -8.07
CA LEU A 178 -4.50 13.06 -8.11
C LEU A 178 -5.23 12.25 -7.04
N LEU A 179 -4.97 10.94 -6.95
CA LEU A 179 -5.56 10.08 -5.91
C LEU A 179 -5.19 10.56 -4.50
N LYS A 180 -3.91 10.88 -4.28
CA LYS A 180 -3.42 11.40 -2.98
C LYS A 180 -4.05 12.74 -2.62
N GLY A 181 -4.17 13.66 -3.58
CA GLY A 181 -4.80 14.96 -3.39
C GLY A 181 -6.30 14.86 -3.08
N LEU A 182 -7.01 13.97 -3.76
CA LEU A 182 -8.43 13.69 -3.49
C LEU A 182 -8.64 13.11 -2.09
N LEU A 183 -7.77 12.21 -1.68
CA LEU A 183 -7.78 11.60 -0.36
C LEU A 183 -7.52 12.64 0.75
N TYR A 184 -6.56 13.54 0.52
CA TYR A 184 -6.28 14.66 1.42
C TYR A 184 -7.46 15.63 1.53
N SER A 185 -8.10 15.99 0.40
CA SER A 185 -9.31 16.84 0.36
C SER A 185 -10.48 16.25 1.15
N LEU A 186 -10.52 14.93 1.25
CA LEU A 186 -11.52 14.20 2.01
C LEU A 186 -11.21 14.07 3.50
N GLY A 187 -10.02 14.50 3.94
CA GLY A 187 -9.60 14.43 5.34
C GLY A 187 -9.06 13.06 5.78
N GLY A 188 -8.87 12.13 4.84
CA GLY A 188 -8.34 10.78 5.09
C GLY A 188 -6.88 10.64 4.68
N GLY A 189 -5.96 11.43 5.23
CA GLY A 189 -4.55 11.46 4.76
C GLY A 189 -3.70 10.21 5.05
N GLU A 190 -4.28 9.11 5.53
CA GLU A 190 -3.52 7.99 6.11
C GLU A 190 -3.35 6.77 5.19
N ALA A 191 -3.95 6.74 3.98
CA ALA A 191 -3.80 5.59 3.11
C ALA A 191 -2.33 5.36 2.70
N PRO A 192 -1.84 4.09 2.72
CA PRO A 192 -0.48 3.77 2.30
C PRO A 192 -0.19 4.22 0.86
N LEU A 193 0.97 4.82 0.63
CA LEU A 193 1.33 5.32 -0.71
C LEU A 193 1.35 4.19 -1.75
N LEU A 194 1.82 3.00 -1.35
CA LEU A 194 1.87 1.83 -2.22
C LEU A 194 0.48 1.33 -2.64
N ASP A 195 -0.56 1.55 -1.83
CA ASP A 195 -1.95 1.24 -2.21
C ASP A 195 -2.38 2.17 -3.36
N LEU A 196 -2.07 3.47 -3.27
CA LEU A 196 -2.39 4.45 -4.32
C LEU A 196 -1.62 4.18 -5.62
N VAL A 197 -0.35 3.80 -5.52
CA VAL A 197 0.47 3.40 -6.67
C VAL A 197 -0.13 2.16 -7.34
N ALA A 198 -0.55 1.16 -6.56
CA ALA A 198 -1.21 -0.02 -7.09
C ALA A 198 -2.54 0.33 -7.79
N TYR A 199 -3.41 1.10 -7.14
CA TYR A 199 -4.73 1.43 -7.68
C TYR A 199 -4.65 2.25 -8.98
N SER A 200 -3.79 3.26 -9.03
CA SER A 200 -3.56 4.06 -10.25
C SER A 200 -2.97 3.22 -11.40
N GLY A 201 -2.07 2.30 -11.10
CA GLY A 201 -1.36 1.52 -12.12
C GLY A 201 -2.22 0.47 -12.82
N TYR A 202 -3.37 0.07 -12.26
CA TYR A 202 -4.27 -0.86 -12.96
C TYR A 202 -4.81 -0.29 -14.29
N ALA A 203 -4.79 1.04 -14.47
CA ALA A 203 -5.13 1.69 -15.74
C ALA A 203 -4.36 1.11 -16.94
N PHE A 204 -3.09 0.71 -16.74
CA PHE A 204 -2.28 0.10 -17.79
C PHE A 204 -2.80 -1.25 -18.27
N THR A 205 -3.61 -1.96 -17.47
CA THR A 205 -4.28 -3.19 -17.89
C THR A 205 -5.30 -2.88 -18.99
N GLY A 206 -6.03 -1.78 -18.84
CA GLY A 206 -6.98 -1.30 -19.85
C GLY A 206 -6.30 -0.81 -21.11
N LEU A 207 -5.25 0.02 -20.94
CA LEU A 207 -4.47 0.53 -22.06
C LEU A 207 -3.82 -0.61 -22.88
N SER A 208 -3.24 -1.60 -22.21
CA SER A 208 -2.67 -2.78 -22.87
C SER A 208 -3.71 -3.52 -23.70
N LEU A 209 -4.91 -3.74 -23.17
CA LEU A 209 -5.98 -4.40 -23.92
C LEU A 209 -6.44 -3.58 -25.12
N THR A 210 -6.58 -2.26 -24.98
CA THR A 210 -6.94 -1.37 -26.09
C THR A 210 -5.90 -1.39 -27.20
N LEU A 211 -4.60 -1.38 -26.86
CA LEU A 211 -3.52 -1.46 -27.85
C LEU A 211 -3.45 -2.83 -28.51
N LEU A 212 -3.62 -3.91 -27.74
CA LEU A 212 -3.67 -5.27 -28.30
C LEU A 212 -4.82 -5.40 -29.30
N ALA A 213 -6.01 -4.91 -28.97
CA ALA A 213 -7.16 -4.95 -29.86
C ALA A 213 -6.94 -4.10 -31.12
N ARG A 214 -6.27 -2.94 -31.00
CA ARG A 214 -5.88 -2.10 -32.14
C ARG A 214 -5.00 -2.87 -33.13
N LEU A 215 -4.09 -3.74 -32.65
CA LEU A 215 -3.24 -4.57 -33.51
C LEU A 215 -4.06 -5.59 -34.31
N CYS A 216 -5.11 -6.17 -33.70
CA CYS A 216 -6.01 -7.10 -34.39
C CYS A 216 -6.94 -6.38 -35.38
N TRP A 217 -7.46 -5.22 -34.99
CA TRP A 217 -8.39 -4.43 -35.79
C TRP A 217 -8.25 -2.93 -35.51
N SER A 218 -7.73 -2.17 -36.46
CA SER A 218 -7.38 -0.75 -36.27
C SER A 218 -8.53 0.12 -35.78
N TYR A 219 -9.76 -0.12 -36.26
CA TYR A 219 -10.94 0.68 -35.86
C TYR A 219 -11.43 0.34 -34.44
N SER A 220 -11.05 -0.82 -33.88
CA SER A 220 -11.48 -1.22 -32.53
C SER A 220 -10.98 -0.23 -31.47
N TYR A 221 -9.86 0.43 -31.73
CA TYR A 221 -9.28 1.47 -30.90
C TYR A 221 -10.30 2.55 -30.52
N TYR A 222 -11.09 3.05 -31.48
CA TYR A 222 -12.00 4.16 -31.24
C TYR A 222 -13.17 3.80 -30.33
N ALA A 223 -13.62 2.54 -30.36
CA ALA A 223 -14.67 2.05 -29.48
C ALA A 223 -14.13 1.59 -28.12
N LEU A 224 -12.99 0.87 -28.12
CA LEU A 224 -12.42 0.30 -26.90
C LEU A 224 -11.74 1.34 -26.02
N MET A 225 -11.19 2.42 -26.57
CA MET A 225 -10.55 3.47 -25.77
C MET A 225 -11.53 4.11 -24.75
N PRO A 226 -12.70 4.66 -25.15
CA PRO A 226 -13.67 5.18 -24.19
C PRO A 226 -14.27 4.09 -23.30
N TRP A 227 -14.48 2.87 -23.83
CA TRP A 227 -15.01 1.75 -23.03
C TRP A 227 -14.06 1.34 -21.90
N MET A 228 -12.78 1.14 -22.20
CA MET A 228 -11.78 0.78 -21.18
C MET A 228 -11.55 1.91 -20.19
N SER A 229 -11.58 3.17 -20.64
CA SER A 229 -11.57 4.33 -19.73
C SER A 229 -12.74 4.32 -18.75
N LEU A 230 -13.96 4.05 -19.24
CA LEU A 230 -15.15 3.94 -18.39
C LEU A 230 -15.02 2.80 -17.37
N CYS A 231 -14.57 1.62 -17.81
CA CYS A 231 -14.33 0.50 -16.90
C CYS A 231 -13.33 0.87 -15.81
N MET A 232 -12.21 1.51 -16.16
CA MET A 232 -11.16 1.87 -15.20
C MET A 232 -11.64 2.95 -14.22
N GLY A 233 -12.42 3.93 -14.70
CA GLY A 233 -13.10 4.90 -13.84
C GLY A 233 -14.05 4.25 -12.84
N ILE A 234 -14.89 3.31 -13.29
CA ILE A 234 -15.80 2.57 -12.40
C ILE A 234 -15.02 1.73 -11.38
N PHE A 235 -13.95 1.05 -11.80
CA PHE A 235 -13.09 0.27 -10.92
C PHE A 235 -12.45 1.15 -9.83
N LEU A 236 -11.87 2.30 -10.20
CA LEU A 236 -11.30 3.26 -9.26
C LEU A 236 -12.34 3.79 -8.29
N VAL A 237 -13.53 4.17 -8.78
CA VAL A 237 -14.62 4.62 -7.89
C VAL A 237 -15.03 3.52 -6.91
N LYS A 238 -15.18 2.28 -7.37
CA LYS A 238 -15.59 1.16 -6.49
C LYS A 238 -14.54 0.85 -5.42
N THR A 239 -13.27 0.86 -5.78
CA THR A 239 -12.16 0.60 -4.85
C THR A 239 -11.95 1.77 -3.89
N MET A 240 -11.91 3.01 -4.38
CA MET A 240 -11.68 4.21 -3.56
C MET A 240 -12.85 4.54 -2.65
N LYS A 241 -14.11 4.39 -3.10
CA LYS A 241 -15.29 4.54 -2.25
C LYS A 241 -15.14 3.72 -0.97
N ARG A 242 -14.63 2.49 -1.07
CA ARG A 242 -14.41 1.60 0.08
C ARG A 242 -13.23 1.99 0.96
N VAL A 243 -12.11 2.44 0.38
CA VAL A 243 -10.98 2.99 1.16
C VAL A 243 -11.49 4.15 2.04
N PHE A 244 -12.27 5.06 1.46
CA PHE A 244 -12.91 6.16 2.21
C PHE A 244 -13.86 5.67 3.31
N PHE A 245 -14.75 4.70 3.03
CA PHE A 245 -15.68 4.18 4.05
C PHE A 245 -14.97 3.47 5.21
N THR A 246 -13.80 2.89 4.96
CA THR A 246 -13.03 2.19 6.00
C THR A 246 -12.32 3.18 6.92
N GLU A 247 -11.80 4.28 6.38
CA GLU A 247 -11.15 5.34 7.16
C GLU A 247 -12.15 6.29 7.84
N MET A 248 -13.34 6.50 7.26
CA MET A 248 -14.32 7.50 7.71
C MET A 248 -15.42 6.99 8.63
N ARG A 249 -15.16 5.98 9.46
CA ARG A 249 -16.12 5.56 10.50
C ARG A 249 -16.47 6.66 11.54
N SER A 250 -15.98 7.89 11.38
CA SER A 250 -16.13 8.98 12.35
C SER A 250 -16.65 10.33 11.84
N TYR A 251 -17.07 10.52 10.57
CA TYR A 251 -17.59 11.84 10.14
C TYR A 251 -18.80 11.76 9.20
N GLU A 252 -19.99 11.89 9.78
CA GLU A 252 -21.29 11.73 9.11
C GLU A 252 -21.74 12.95 8.26
N LYS A 253 -20.90 13.99 8.11
CA LYS A 253 -21.37 15.32 7.64
C LYS A 253 -21.04 15.71 6.19
N HIS A 254 -20.35 14.89 5.39
CA HIS A 254 -19.88 15.30 4.05
C HIS A 254 -20.18 14.36 2.87
N SER A 255 -21.31 13.65 2.93
CA SER A 255 -21.73 12.67 1.91
C SER A 255 -21.79 13.23 0.47
N SER A 256 -22.27 14.46 0.26
CA SER A 256 -22.40 15.02 -1.11
C SER A 256 -21.04 15.26 -1.80
N ARG A 257 -20.08 15.88 -1.09
CA ARG A 257 -18.73 16.18 -1.61
C ARG A 257 -17.99 14.92 -2.03
N GLN A 258 -18.15 13.82 -1.29
CA GLN A 258 -17.55 12.53 -1.62
C GLN A 258 -18.03 12.00 -2.98
N HIS A 259 -19.32 12.09 -3.28
CA HIS A 259 -19.87 11.64 -4.55
C HIS A 259 -19.34 12.46 -5.74
N TYR A 260 -19.22 13.79 -5.58
CA TYR A 260 -18.62 14.65 -6.62
C TYR A 260 -17.14 14.35 -6.85
N LEU A 261 -16.36 14.10 -5.80
CA LEU A 261 -14.93 13.77 -5.93
C LEU A 261 -14.72 12.38 -6.58
N LEU A 262 -15.55 11.40 -6.25
CA LEU A 262 -15.55 10.10 -6.92
C LEU A 262 -15.93 10.23 -8.40
N LEU A 263 -16.95 11.04 -8.72
CA LEU A 263 -17.32 11.30 -10.11
C LEU A 263 -16.20 12.01 -10.87
N PHE A 264 -15.57 13.01 -10.26
CA PHE A 264 -14.41 13.71 -10.82
C PHE A 264 -13.26 12.73 -11.15
N MET A 265 -12.94 11.81 -10.24
CA MET A 265 -11.93 10.78 -10.46
C MET A 265 -12.27 9.88 -11.66
N ALA A 266 -13.52 9.46 -11.80
CA ALA A 266 -13.96 8.67 -12.95
C ALA A 266 -13.85 9.46 -14.27
N ILE A 267 -14.21 10.74 -14.25
CA ILE A 267 -14.12 11.61 -15.43
C ILE A 267 -12.64 11.87 -15.80
N ALA A 268 -11.76 12.03 -14.81
CA ALA A 268 -10.33 12.25 -15.01
C ALA A 268 -9.63 11.07 -15.73
N GLN A 269 -10.21 9.86 -15.68
CA GLN A 269 -9.68 8.73 -16.45
C GLN A 269 -9.74 8.95 -17.96
N PHE A 270 -10.75 9.64 -18.48
CA PHE A 270 -10.88 9.87 -19.92
C PHE A 270 -9.69 10.63 -20.49
N PRO A 271 -9.37 11.86 -20.06
CA PRO A 271 -8.22 12.58 -20.59
C PRO A 271 -6.91 11.83 -20.37
N LEU A 272 -6.74 11.12 -19.24
CA LEU A 272 -5.57 10.28 -18.99
C LEU A 272 -5.46 9.16 -20.04
N PHE A 273 -6.52 8.40 -20.28
CA PHE A 273 -6.55 7.30 -21.24
C PHE A 273 -6.29 7.76 -22.67
N PHE A 274 -6.92 8.86 -23.10
CA PHE A 274 -6.68 9.42 -24.42
C PHE A 274 -5.26 9.99 -24.56
N TRP A 275 -4.73 10.60 -23.51
CA TRP A 275 -3.36 11.10 -23.52
C TRP A 275 -2.33 9.96 -23.57
N LEU A 276 -2.50 8.89 -22.78
CA LEU A 276 -1.60 7.74 -22.77
C LEU A 276 -1.78 6.83 -24.00
N GLY A 277 -2.98 6.74 -24.56
CA GLY A 277 -3.30 5.98 -25.77
C GLY A 277 -2.80 6.65 -27.06
N LYS A 278 -2.46 7.94 -27.02
CA LYS A 278 -1.93 8.67 -28.17
C LYS A 278 -0.49 8.25 -28.47
N ILE A 279 -0.38 7.23 -29.30
CA ILE A 279 0.84 6.79 -29.95
C ILE A 279 1.14 7.75 -31.10
N SER A 280 2.00 8.73 -30.85
CA SER A 280 2.59 9.59 -31.87
C SER A 280 4.08 9.23 -31.95
N ALA A 281 4.52 8.93 -33.17
CA ALA A 281 5.93 8.93 -33.54
C ALA A 281 6.38 10.38 -33.77
#